data_AF-A0A7J4YNL6-F1
#
_entry.id   AF-A0A7J4YNL6-F1
#
_cell.length_a   1.000
_cell.length_b   1.000
_cell.length_c   1.000
_cell.angle_alpha   90.00
_cell.angle_beta   90.00
_cell.angle_gamma   90.00
#
_symmetry.space_group_name_H-M   'P 1'
#
loop_
_entity.id
_entity.type
_entity.pdbx_description
1 polymer ?
#
loop_
_entity_poly.entity_id
_entity_poly.type
_entity_poly.pdbx_seq_one_letter_code
_entity_poly.pdbx_strand_id
1 'polypeptide(L)'
;MYLKVIWIKKHNDMDQIKNILISRGYTEKQALAVIPELLKMDDSLQQGLQCWLGNEEEMDYTVEGFKLSELKQKFDMTYPAALLTIDWLIKEPERAMRSINRGIK
;
A
#
# COMPACT_ATOMS: atom_id res chain seq x y z
N MET A 1 -21.24 -12.75 -19.55
CA MET A 1 -20.74 -13.71 -18.53
C MET A 1 -19.40 -13.28 -17.91
N TYR A 2 -18.47 -12.70 -18.67
CA TYR A 2 -17.16 -12.26 -18.18
C TYR A 2 -17.17 -11.15 -17.11
N LEU A 3 -18.04 -10.14 -17.25
CA LEU A 3 -18.10 -9.03 -16.29
C LEU A 3 -18.49 -9.47 -14.87
N LYS A 4 -19.39 -10.45 -14.75
CA LYS A 4 -19.86 -10.94 -13.43
C LYS A 4 -18.77 -11.70 -12.68
N VAL A 5 -17.94 -12.47 -13.38
CA VAL A 5 -16.83 -13.24 -12.78
C VAL A 5 -15.71 -12.32 -12.30
N ILE A 6 -15.36 -11.30 -13.10
CA ILE A 6 -14.36 -10.29 -12.71
C ILE A 6 -14.86 -9.48 -11.51
N TRP A 7 -16.14 -9.13 -11.48
CA TRP A 7 -16.75 -8.37 -10.39
C TRP A 7 -16.80 -9.17 -9.08
N ILE A 8 -17.18 -10.45 -9.14
CA ILE A 8 -17.20 -11.35 -7.98
C ILE A 8 -15.79 -11.58 -7.41
N LYS A 9 -14.80 -11.81 -8.28
CA LYS A 9 -13.41 -12.02 -7.84
C LYS A 9 -12.84 -10.77 -7.18
N LYS A 10 -13.05 -9.59 -7.79
CA LYS A 10 -12.63 -8.30 -7.24
C LYS A 10 -13.31 -7.97 -5.91
N HIS A 11 -14.59 -8.32 -5.73
CA HIS A 11 -15.30 -8.13 -4.46
C HIS A 11 -14.76 -9.04 -3.36
N ASN A 12 -14.42 -10.28 -3.71
CA ASN A 12 -13.82 -11.23 -2.78
C ASN A 12 -12.42 -10.76 -2.30
N ASP A 13 -11.62 -10.18 -3.19
CA ASP A 13 -10.30 -9.65 -2.86
C ASP A 13 -10.39 -8.42 -1.93
N MET A 14 -11.37 -7.53 -2.18
CA MET A 14 -11.62 -6.35 -1.32
C MET A 14 -11.99 -6.74 0.11
N ASP A 15 -12.91 -7.70 0.28
CA ASP A 15 -13.35 -8.12 1.61
C ASP A 15 -12.24 -8.87 2.36
N GLN A 16 -11.42 -9.66 1.66
CA GLN A 16 -10.24 -10.30 2.25
C GLN A 16 -9.22 -9.28 2.75
N ILE A 17 -8.82 -8.32 1.91
CA ILE A 17 -7.85 -7.27 2.30
C ILE A 17 -8.43 -6.43 3.46
N LYS A 18 -9.72 -6.09 3.41
CA LYS A 18 -10.41 -5.37 4.49
C LYS A 18 -10.31 -6.11 5.82
N ASN A 19 -10.60 -7.41 5.83
CA ASN A 19 -10.57 -8.21 7.05
C ASN A 19 -9.14 -8.32 7.62
N ILE A 20 -8.13 -8.47 6.77
CA ILE A 20 -6.72 -8.49 7.18
C ILE A 20 -6.30 -7.14 7.77
N LEU A 21 -6.70 -6.02 7.15
CA LEU A 21 -6.41 -4.69 7.67
C LEU A 21 -7.08 -4.49 9.05
N ILE A 22 -8.35 -4.88 9.19
CA ILE A 22 -9.06 -4.76 10.47
C ILE A 22 -8.41 -5.64 11.54
N SER A 23 -8.02 -6.88 11.23
CA SER A 23 -7.34 -7.75 12.21
C SER A 23 -5.98 -7.21 12.63
N ARG A 24 -5.37 -6.34 11.81
CA ARG A 24 -4.09 -5.67 12.08
C ARG A 24 -4.23 -4.26 12.65
N GLY A 25 -5.41 -3.91 13.15
CA GLY A 25 -5.64 -2.68 13.93
C GLY A 25 -6.10 -1.47 13.13
N TYR A 26 -6.42 -1.62 11.83
CA TYR A 26 -7.08 -0.56 11.08
C TYR A 26 -8.55 -0.49 11.47
N THR A 27 -9.08 0.73 11.62
CA THR A 27 -10.53 0.91 11.64
C THR A 27 -11.12 0.56 10.28
N GLU A 28 -12.39 0.15 10.24
CA GLU A 28 -13.08 -0.13 8.98
C GLU A 28 -13.02 1.06 8.01
N LYS A 29 -13.13 2.30 8.53
CA LYS A 29 -13.01 3.52 7.75
C LYS A 29 -11.63 3.65 7.09
N GLN A 30 -10.55 3.38 7.84
CA GLN A 30 -9.19 3.42 7.30
C GLN A 30 -8.97 2.30 6.28
N ALA A 31 -9.45 1.09 6.55
CA ALA A 31 -9.36 -0.03 5.62
C ALA A 31 -10.04 0.30 4.29
N LEU A 32 -11.28 0.78 4.32
CA LEU A 32 -12.02 1.17 3.11
C LEU A 32 -11.35 2.32 2.33
N ALA A 33 -10.63 3.22 3.01
CA ALA A 33 -9.89 4.29 2.35
C ALA A 33 -8.61 3.79 1.66
N VAL A 34 -7.92 2.80 2.24
CA VAL A 34 -6.62 2.32 1.77
C VAL A 34 -6.73 1.27 0.67
N ILE A 35 -7.75 0.39 0.71
CA ILE A 35 -7.89 -0.71 -0.25
C ILE A 35 -7.88 -0.24 -1.72
N PRO A 36 -8.61 0.82 -2.12
CA PRO A 36 -8.61 1.27 -3.52
C PRO A 36 -7.22 1.68 -4.02
N GLU A 37 -6.39 2.22 -3.13
CA GLU A 37 -5.02 2.63 -3.45
C GLU A 37 -4.10 1.41 -3.56
N LEU A 38 -4.22 0.43 -2.65
CA LEU A 38 -3.49 -0.83 -2.71
C LEU A 38 -3.79 -1.63 -3.99
N LEU A 39 -5.04 -1.60 -4.45
CA LEU A 39 -5.45 -2.28 -5.69
C LEU A 39 -4.99 -1.56 -6.97
N LYS A 40 -4.61 -0.28 -6.88
CA LYS A 40 -4.07 0.52 -8.00
C LYS A 40 -2.55 0.69 -7.93
N MET A 41 -1.93 0.05 -6.95
CA MET A 41 -0.50 0.14 -6.72
C MET A 41 0.27 -0.48 -7.88
N ASP A 42 1.42 0.12 -8.19
CA ASP A 42 2.32 -0.33 -9.24
C ASP A 42 2.67 -1.83 -9.11
N ASP A 43 2.74 -2.52 -10.26
CA ASP A 43 2.94 -3.97 -10.33
C ASP A 43 4.25 -4.40 -9.64
N SER A 44 5.27 -3.54 -9.63
CA SER A 44 6.56 -3.81 -8.98
C SER A 44 6.46 -3.98 -7.45
N LEU A 45 5.40 -3.43 -6.84
CA LEU A 45 5.16 -3.47 -5.39
C LEU A 45 4.16 -4.56 -4.99
N GLN A 46 3.49 -5.20 -5.97
CA GLN A 46 2.46 -6.21 -5.69
C GLN A 46 3.04 -7.40 -4.93
N GLN A 47 4.28 -7.81 -5.20
CA GLN A 47 4.92 -8.90 -4.46
C GLN A 47 5.01 -8.58 -2.96
N GLY A 48 5.48 -7.38 -2.60
CA GLY A 48 5.60 -6.95 -1.22
C GLY A 48 4.26 -6.80 -0.51
N LEU A 49 3.21 -6.44 -1.25
CA LEU A 49 1.84 -6.44 -0.72
C LEU A 49 1.33 -7.85 -0.45
N GLN A 50 1.52 -8.79 -1.39
CA GLN A 50 1.02 -10.16 -1.26
C GLN A 50 1.73 -10.92 -0.14
N CYS A 51 3.06 -10.75 0.00
CA CYS A 51 3.80 -11.25 1.15
C CYS A 51 3.16 -10.69 2.43
N TRP A 52 3.13 -9.37 2.59
CA TRP A 52 2.59 -8.76 3.79
C TRP A 52 1.16 -9.22 4.11
N LEU A 53 0.26 -9.30 3.12
CA LEU A 53 -1.10 -9.81 3.32
C LEU A 53 -1.13 -11.26 3.79
N GLY A 54 -0.28 -12.14 3.24
CA GLY A 54 -0.26 -13.56 3.54
C GLY A 54 0.45 -13.95 4.84
N ASN A 55 1.59 -13.33 5.15
CA ASN A 55 2.48 -13.78 6.23
C ASN A 55 3.04 -12.66 7.12
N GLU A 56 2.59 -11.42 6.96
CA GLU A 56 3.12 -10.24 7.67
C GLU A 56 4.60 -9.93 7.39
N GLU A 57 5.18 -10.53 6.36
CA GLU A 57 6.55 -10.21 5.96
C GLU A 57 6.60 -8.86 5.24
N GLU A 58 7.49 -8.00 5.73
CA GLU A 58 7.77 -6.71 5.13
C GLU A 58 8.95 -6.85 4.15
N MET A 59 8.75 -6.42 2.91
CA MET A 59 9.80 -6.33 1.91
C MET A 59 10.27 -4.88 1.79
N ASP A 60 11.57 -4.70 1.65
CA ASP A 60 12.13 -3.36 1.52
C ASP A 60 12.29 -2.97 0.05
N TYR A 61 12.10 -1.68 -0.21
CA TYR A 61 12.19 -1.09 -1.55
C TYR A 61 13.03 0.18 -1.49
N THR A 62 13.77 0.48 -2.55
CA THR A 62 14.52 1.73 -2.67
C THR A 62 14.18 2.41 -3.98
N VAL A 63 13.64 3.62 -3.90
CA VAL A 63 13.20 4.42 -5.06
C VAL A 63 13.63 5.87 -4.83
N GLU A 64 14.27 6.49 -5.83
CA GLU A 64 14.76 7.87 -5.77
C GLU A 64 15.62 8.18 -4.51
N GLY A 65 16.38 7.18 -4.04
CA GLY A 65 17.22 7.29 -2.85
C GLY A 65 16.48 7.17 -1.51
N PHE A 66 15.16 6.94 -1.52
CA PHE A 66 14.37 6.66 -0.32
C PHE A 66 14.14 5.18 -0.15
N LYS A 67 14.45 4.67 1.04
CA LYS A 67 14.20 3.28 1.44
C LYS A 67 12.87 3.16 2.19
N LEU A 68 12.07 2.14 1.88
CA LEU A 68 10.74 1.95 2.46
C LEU A 68 10.81 1.87 3.98
N SER A 69 11.70 1.04 4.52
CA SER A 69 11.86 0.90 5.97
C SER A 69 12.27 2.20 6.67
N GLU A 70 13.08 3.04 6.01
CA GLU A 70 13.48 4.36 6.53
C GLU A 70 12.30 5.34 6.51
N LEU A 71 11.50 5.37 5.45
CA LEU A 71 10.28 6.17 5.37
C LEU A 71 9.29 5.76 6.46
N LYS A 72 9.12 4.44 6.65
CA LYS A 72 8.26 3.85 7.68
C LYS A 72 8.64 4.35 9.07
N GLN A 73 9.93 4.27 9.42
CA GLN A 73 10.45 4.71 10.71
C GLN A 73 10.39 6.24 10.88
N LYS A 74 10.76 6.99 9.84
CA LYS A 74 10.84 8.46 9.87
C LYS A 74 9.48 9.12 10.09
N PHE A 75 8.42 8.52 9.56
CA PHE A 75 7.06 9.07 9.61
C PHE A 75 6.09 8.25 10.48
N ASP A 76 6.61 7.28 11.23
CA ASP A 76 5.82 6.39 12.10
C ASP A 76 4.59 5.79 11.40
N MET A 77 4.79 5.34 10.16
CA MET A 77 3.69 4.85 9.33
C MET A 77 3.64 3.32 9.28
N THR A 78 2.46 2.79 8.97
CA THR A 78 2.28 1.35 8.73
C THR A 78 2.94 0.91 7.42
N TYR A 79 3.25 -0.39 7.29
CA TYR A 79 3.84 -0.93 6.06
C TYR A 79 3.00 -0.66 4.80
N PRO A 80 1.66 -0.83 4.78
CA PRO A 80 0.84 -0.43 3.65
C PRO A 80 0.95 1.06 3.29
N ALA A 81 1.05 1.95 4.28
CA ALA A 81 1.24 3.38 4.02
C ALA A 81 2.63 3.68 3.43
N ALA A 82 3.66 2.94 3.87
CA ALA A 82 5.01 3.05 3.32
C ALA A 82 5.07 2.55 1.87
N LEU A 83 4.40 1.43 1.57
CA LEU A 83 4.23 0.94 0.20
C LEU A 83 3.54 1.99 -0.70
N LEU A 84 2.46 2.60 -0.23
CA LEU A 84 1.78 3.67 -0.98
C LEU A 84 2.66 4.91 -1.17
N THR A 85 3.56 5.20 -0.23
CA THR A 85 4.51 6.30 -0.38
C THR A 85 5.57 5.98 -1.45
N ILE A 86 6.05 4.74 -1.51
CA ILE A 86 6.93 4.28 -2.59
C ILE A 86 6.21 4.26 -3.93
N ASP A 87 4.95 3.81 -3.98
CA ASP A 87 4.10 3.86 -5.17
C ASP A 87 3.96 5.30 -5.69
N TRP A 88 3.76 6.27 -4.79
CA TRP A 88 3.72 7.67 -5.16
C TRP A 88 5.06 8.20 -5.69
N LEU A 89 6.18 7.76 -5.11
CA LEU A 89 7.53 8.07 -5.63
C LEU A 89 7.73 7.53 -7.05
N ILE A 90 7.25 6.32 -7.35
CA ILE A 90 7.32 5.72 -8.69
C ILE A 90 6.47 6.53 -9.68
N LYS A 91 5.24 6.89 -9.29
CA LYS A 91 4.27 7.55 -10.18
C LYS A 91 4.54 9.03 -10.39
N GLU A 92 4.95 9.75 -9.34
CA GLU A 92 5.12 11.20 -9.34
C GLU A 92 6.38 11.63 -8.55
N PRO A 93 7.59 11.23 -8.99
CA PRO A 93 8.83 11.36 -8.21
C PRO A 93 9.08 12.78 -7.73
N GLU A 94 9.00 13.78 -8.62
CA GLU A 94 9.26 15.17 -8.23
C GLU A 94 8.32 15.70 -7.14
N ARG A 95 7.03 15.34 -7.20
CA ARG A 95 6.02 15.81 -6.24
C ARG A 95 6.15 15.07 -4.90
N ALA A 96 6.35 13.76 -4.96
CA ALA A 96 6.56 12.92 -3.79
C ALA A 96 7.81 13.36 -3.03
N MET A 97 8.95 13.50 -3.71
CA MET A 97 10.21 13.93 -3.09
C MET A 97 10.08 15.31 -2.41
N ARG A 98 9.44 16.29 -3.08
CA ARG A 98 9.20 17.61 -2.47
C ARG A 98 8.38 17.52 -1.19
N SER A 99 7.42 16.61 -1.13
CA SER A 99 6.54 16.43 0.03
C SER A 99 7.24 15.68 1.16
N ILE A 100 7.94 14.60 0.84
CA ILE A 100 8.73 13.80 1.80
C ILE A 100 9.81 14.67 2.45
N ASN A 101 10.52 15.50 1.67
CA ASN A 101 11.56 16.38 2.18
C ASN A 101 11.03 17.52 3.06
N ARG A 102 9.78 17.95 2.86
CA ARG A 102 9.12 18.97 3.70
C ARG A 102 8.55 18.40 5.01
N GLY A 103 8.58 17.09 5.18
CA GLY A 103 7.81 16.40 6.20
C GLY A 103 6.38 16.21 5.70
N ILE A 104 6.01 14.96 5.40
CA ILE A 104 4.68 14.59 4.92
C ILE A 104 3.62 15.29 5.79
N LYS A 105 2.70 16.02 5.15
CA LYS A 105 1.65 16.83 5.80
C LYS A 105 0.28 16.28 5.47
#